data_AF-A0A381Z8H9-F1
#
_entry.id   AF-A0A381Z8H9-F1
#
_cell.length_a   1.000
_cell.length_b   1.000
_cell.length_c   1.000
_cell.angle_alpha   90.00
_cell.angle_beta   90.00
_cell.angle_gamma   90.00
#
_symmetry.space_group_name_H-M   'P 1'
#
loop_
_entity.id
_entity.type
_entity.pdbx_description
1 polymer ?
#
loop_
_entity_poly.entity_id
_entity_poly.type
_entity_poly.pdbx_seq_one_letter_code
_entity_poly.pdbx_strand_id
1 'polypeptide(L)'
;MGIGGNPSAERGDPNYRRTTNIDVNQVRSTIYNWGYTGKTATYTGYGYEWPVNSGNEYIWLTGLAVGAEIQSESGDSSVLISTILRNDATGNSISWEPVKEYLNSGSEKIAISDDPNSWPDYWPDKSDDGGWPDSWNGYFGKDKFSAEQEIFYKIADDHNNPTGFEYYPDTTDYSRKGLGLLSSVRIMQWKQVLIEDVVFQLYDITNDGTKDLNKVAFSLWYADYIGADGNDLLEFDLMTDVAWNYDVNHTDLGTVAISFIETPGNNVDRIDNDGDSTPIDDSRCDLDFNCEIGSPPISAAMLVGEIFDGKDNNGNGLIDENESHLSFGQSAFGVAYADGVDNDGDAESGSPLITTEMISAASSDWAIWPPASENEGYIHLIGITTEDDLGKAFADGIDNDEDCSGDLPYNGCELDSPVVNADMISASKNDNYGRYFVKDSQNNILAILYSLDDSDLGKAYADGIDNDGDGAIDEGIDENIDEMIDESRDDFIDNDGDWNLENDLGVSGDGFSDGANDNMPTSGSGTGFPGEPNIDKTDVSESDQMGLTSVTWSEENSGLHNNDQLFWTNVMTPGLLEQPVGTDNDLYVSSGFFPLKAGQTERIAMAISLG
;
A
#
# COMPACT_ATOMS: atom_id res chain seq x y z
N MET A 1 8.52 17.15 -2.64
CA MET A 1 9.95 16.76 -2.88
C MET A 1 10.31 15.59 -1.96
N GLY A 2 10.52 14.37 -2.48
CA GLY A 2 10.45 13.12 -1.70
C GLY A 2 11.15 13.12 -0.33
N ILE A 3 10.41 12.68 0.69
CA ILE A 3 10.83 12.60 2.10
C ILE A 3 11.89 11.50 2.24
N GLY A 4 13.15 11.84 1.99
CA GLY A 4 14.27 10.90 2.12
C GLY A 4 14.47 10.47 3.57
N GLY A 5 13.80 9.38 3.97
CA GLY A 5 13.87 8.82 5.31
C GLY A 5 15.30 8.58 5.75
N ASN A 6 15.66 8.96 6.98
CA ASN A 6 16.97 8.62 7.53
C ASN A 6 16.92 7.15 7.99
N PRO A 7 17.74 6.24 7.42
CA PRO A 7 17.74 4.84 7.82
C PRO A 7 17.91 4.65 9.32
N SER A 8 17.09 3.77 9.88
CA SER A 8 17.13 3.42 11.30
C SER A 8 18.43 2.69 11.67
N ALA A 9 18.66 2.55 12.98
CA ALA A 9 19.70 1.66 13.51
C ALA A 9 19.20 0.24 13.80
N GLU A 10 17.94 -0.08 13.48
CA GLU A 10 17.30 -1.36 13.73
C GLU A 10 17.86 -2.42 12.75
N ARG A 11 18.24 -3.59 13.25
CA ARG A 11 18.84 -4.66 12.43
C ARG A 11 18.37 -6.04 12.90
N GLY A 12 18.13 -6.92 11.94
CA GLY A 12 17.80 -8.32 12.18
C GLY A 12 19.00 -9.09 12.76
N ASP A 13 18.78 -9.93 13.78
CA ASP A 13 19.83 -10.80 14.35
C ASP A 13 19.28 -12.20 14.70
N PRO A 14 19.77 -13.28 14.04
CA PRO A 14 19.26 -14.64 14.24
C PRO A 14 19.50 -15.19 15.67
N ASN A 15 20.32 -14.54 16.50
CA ASN A 15 20.52 -14.94 17.89
C ASN A 15 19.34 -14.56 18.81
N TYR A 16 18.39 -13.75 18.33
CA TYR A 16 17.23 -13.26 19.09
C TYR A 16 15.90 -13.89 18.66
N ARG A 17 15.99 -15.01 17.94
CA ARG A 17 14.87 -15.86 17.53
C ARG A 17 14.10 -16.41 18.73
N ARG A 18 12.78 -16.21 18.73
CA ARG A 18 11.81 -16.57 19.77
C ARG A 18 10.51 -17.07 19.16
N THR A 19 9.72 -17.76 19.97
CA THR A 19 8.41 -18.26 19.57
C THR A 19 7.35 -17.92 20.61
N THR A 20 6.12 -17.78 20.18
CA THR A 20 4.94 -17.58 21.05
C THR A 20 3.72 -18.13 20.31
N ASN A 21 2.76 -18.72 21.02
CA ASN A 21 1.54 -19.21 20.39
C ASN A 21 0.49 -18.12 20.34
N ILE A 22 -0.31 -18.14 19.29
CA ILE A 22 -1.64 -17.52 19.27
C ILE A 22 -2.64 -18.65 19.52
N ASP A 23 -3.45 -18.57 20.59
CA ASP A 23 -4.24 -19.69 21.09
C ASP A 23 -5.47 -19.32 21.97
N VAL A 24 -6.06 -18.14 21.77
CA VAL A 24 -7.22 -17.69 22.56
C VAL A 24 -8.58 -18.03 21.97
N ASN A 25 -8.73 -18.13 20.64
CA ASN A 25 -10.02 -18.41 19.99
C ASN A 25 -10.14 -19.90 19.60
N GLN A 26 -10.89 -20.23 18.54
CA GLN A 26 -11.02 -21.62 18.07
C GLN A 26 -9.81 -22.09 17.25
N VAL A 27 -8.92 -21.19 16.83
CA VAL A 27 -7.69 -21.52 16.11
C VAL A 27 -6.49 -21.46 17.07
N ARG A 28 -5.51 -22.34 16.89
CA ARG A 28 -4.17 -22.13 17.46
C ARG A 28 -3.07 -22.30 16.43
N SER A 29 -1.97 -21.57 16.60
CA SER A 29 -0.74 -21.69 15.78
C SER A 29 0.48 -21.19 16.57
N THR A 30 1.69 -21.64 16.21
CA THR A 30 2.95 -21.08 16.76
C THR A 30 3.50 -19.99 15.85
N ILE A 31 3.80 -18.83 16.42
CA ILE A 31 4.41 -17.67 15.73
C ILE A 31 5.92 -17.66 15.99
N TYR A 32 6.70 -17.32 14.95
CA TYR A 32 8.16 -17.24 15.00
C TYR A 32 8.59 -15.85 14.54
N ASN A 33 9.36 -15.13 15.36
CA ASN A 33 9.78 -13.75 15.05
C ASN A 33 10.88 -13.65 13.96
N TRP A 34 10.89 -14.57 13.01
CA TRP A 34 11.77 -14.59 11.84
C TRP A 34 10.99 -14.88 10.54
N GLY A 35 9.78 -14.31 10.47
CA GLY A 35 8.98 -14.16 9.24
C GLY A 35 7.92 -15.24 8.97
N TYR A 36 7.68 -16.20 9.87
CA TYR A 36 6.72 -17.29 9.61
C TYR A 36 5.85 -17.69 10.81
N THR A 37 4.74 -18.38 10.50
CA THR A 37 3.79 -18.95 11.47
C THR A 37 3.54 -20.44 11.18
N GLY A 38 3.06 -21.21 12.15
CA GLY A 38 2.80 -22.65 12.03
C GLY A 38 3.93 -23.55 12.55
N LYS A 39 4.49 -24.41 11.69
CA LYS A 39 5.54 -25.36 12.06
C LYS A 39 6.39 -25.78 10.87
N THR A 40 7.50 -26.46 11.17
CA THR A 40 8.33 -27.13 10.17
C THR A 40 8.81 -28.48 10.71
N ALA A 41 9.46 -29.30 9.88
CA ALA A 41 10.10 -30.54 10.32
C ALA A 41 11.21 -30.32 11.37
N THR A 42 11.76 -29.11 11.49
CA THR A 42 12.78 -28.74 12.49
C THR A 42 12.15 -28.09 13.72
N TYR A 43 11.14 -27.23 13.51
CA TYR A 43 10.49 -26.45 14.54
C TYR A 43 9.05 -26.94 14.72
N THR A 44 8.89 -27.90 15.64
CA THR A 44 7.65 -28.66 15.82
C THR A 44 6.67 -27.95 16.77
N GLY A 45 6.33 -26.69 16.47
CA GLY A 45 5.23 -25.98 17.10
C GLY A 45 3.87 -26.52 16.68
N TYR A 46 2.82 -25.75 16.91
CA TYR A 46 1.49 -26.02 16.34
C TYR A 46 1.43 -25.48 14.91
N GLY A 47 0.99 -26.31 13.95
CA GLY A 47 0.41 -25.77 12.73
C GLY A 47 -0.90 -25.04 13.04
N TYR A 48 -1.63 -24.61 12.02
CA TYR A 48 -2.97 -24.04 12.24
C TYR A 48 -3.94 -25.15 12.57
N GLU A 49 -4.25 -25.30 13.86
CA GLU A 49 -5.17 -26.32 14.37
C GLU A 49 -6.54 -25.72 14.69
N TRP A 50 -7.59 -26.33 14.18
CA TRP A 50 -8.98 -25.90 14.41
C TRP A 50 -9.95 -27.11 14.56
N PRO A 51 -10.96 -27.04 15.45
CA PRO A 51 -10.99 -26.20 16.64
C PRO A 51 -9.85 -26.57 17.62
N VAL A 52 -9.42 -25.67 18.51
CA VAL A 52 -8.30 -25.92 19.43
C VAL A 52 -8.49 -27.23 20.23
N ASN A 53 -7.49 -28.11 20.16
CA ASN A 53 -7.45 -29.46 20.74
C ASN A 53 -8.26 -30.53 19.98
N SER A 54 -8.67 -30.28 18.74
CA SER A 54 -9.14 -31.32 17.81
C SER A 54 -8.02 -32.27 17.40
N GLY A 55 -6.80 -31.76 17.26
CA GLY A 55 -5.70 -32.43 16.57
C GLY A 55 -5.78 -32.38 15.04
N ASN A 56 -6.72 -31.60 14.48
CA ASN A 56 -6.88 -31.38 13.04
C ASN A 56 -6.11 -30.11 12.66
N GLU A 57 -5.01 -30.26 11.93
CA GLU A 57 -4.22 -29.14 11.39
C GLU A 57 -4.59 -28.93 9.91
N TYR A 58 -4.63 -27.66 9.48
CA TYR A 58 -5.10 -27.24 8.14
C TYR A 58 -3.99 -26.58 7.33
N ILE A 59 -3.09 -25.88 8.01
CA ILE A 59 -1.94 -25.19 7.43
C ILE A 59 -0.69 -25.66 8.15
N TRP A 60 0.32 -26.05 7.38
CA TRP A 60 1.63 -26.41 7.91
C TRP A 60 2.43 -25.16 8.28
N LEU A 61 2.45 -24.16 7.40
CA LEU A 61 3.30 -22.97 7.47
C LEU A 61 2.64 -21.78 6.73
N THR A 62 2.79 -20.55 7.25
CA THR A 62 2.69 -19.33 6.41
C THR A 62 3.96 -18.50 6.51
N GLY A 63 4.35 -17.81 5.44
CA GLY A 63 5.61 -17.05 5.38
C GLY A 63 5.53 -15.80 4.50
N LEU A 64 6.10 -14.70 5.00
CA LEU A 64 6.29 -13.45 4.26
C LEU A 64 7.36 -13.62 3.17
N ALA A 65 7.05 -13.25 1.93
CA ALA A 65 8.02 -12.94 0.89
C ALA A 65 7.81 -11.51 0.37
N VAL A 66 8.89 -10.73 0.26
CA VAL A 66 8.89 -9.44 -0.44
C VAL A 66 10.02 -9.47 -1.45
N GLY A 67 9.72 -9.16 -2.71
CA GLY A 67 10.67 -9.10 -3.80
C GLY A 67 10.76 -7.70 -4.39
N ALA A 68 11.92 -7.34 -4.94
CA ALA A 68 12.02 -6.14 -5.76
C ALA A 68 13.01 -6.30 -6.91
N GLU A 69 12.79 -5.50 -7.97
CA GLU A 69 13.82 -5.24 -8.98
C GLU A 69 14.88 -4.31 -8.39
N ILE A 70 16.15 -4.70 -8.47
CA ILE A 70 17.30 -3.96 -7.95
C ILE A 70 18.35 -3.70 -9.03
N GLN A 71 18.98 -2.53 -8.96
CA GLN A 71 20.10 -2.16 -9.82
C GLN A 71 21.42 -2.18 -9.04
N SER A 72 22.44 -2.85 -9.58
CA SER A 72 23.76 -2.92 -8.97
C SER A 72 24.51 -1.57 -9.03
N GLU A 73 25.58 -1.46 -8.24
CA GLU A 73 26.52 -0.33 -8.34
C GLU A 73 27.23 -0.23 -9.71
N SER A 74 27.10 -1.25 -10.58
CA SER A 74 27.56 -1.22 -11.99
C SER A 74 26.48 -0.84 -13.00
N GLY A 75 25.22 -0.70 -12.58
CA GLY A 75 24.07 -0.39 -13.44
C GLY A 75 23.37 -1.60 -14.07
N ASP A 76 23.73 -2.82 -13.66
CA ASP A 76 23.07 -4.06 -14.11
C ASP A 76 21.79 -4.29 -13.27
N SER A 77 20.67 -4.66 -13.89
CA SER A 77 19.43 -5.03 -13.17
C SER A 77 19.41 -6.52 -12.79
N SER A 78 18.79 -6.83 -11.65
CA SER A 78 18.45 -8.17 -11.18
C SER A 78 17.24 -8.07 -10.25
N VAL A 79 16.79 -9.20 -9.70
CA VAL A 79 15.78 -9.25 -8.64
C VAL A 79 16.35 -9.86 -7.36
N LEU A 80 15.81 -9.48 -6.21
CA LEU A 80 16.16 -10.02 -4.89
C LEU A 80 14.88 -10.25 -4.09
N ILE A 81 14.77 -11.42 -3.45
CA ILE A 81 13.59 -11.83 -2.70
C ILE A 81 13.97 -12.06 -1.24
N SER A 82 13.34 -11.34 -0.32
CA SER A 82 13.48 -11.53 1.12
C SER A 82 12.31 -12.37 1.63
N THR A 83 12.62 -13.60 2.02
CA THR A 83 11.65 -14.61 2.45
C THR A 83 12.26 -15.57 3.47
N ILE A 84 11.47 -16.54 3.94
CA ILE A 84 11.77 -17.42 5.05
C ILE A 84 12.60 -18.66 4.65
N LEU A 85 13.18 -19.32 5.65
CA LEU A 85 13.88 -20.61 5.55
C LEU A 85 15.12 -20.67 4.62
N ARG A 86 15.52 -19.55 4.02
CA ARG A 86 16.72 -19.43 3.18
C ARG A 86 18.02 -19.35 3.98
N ASN A 87 19.06 -20.01 3.46
CA ASN A 87 20.41 -20.00 4.02
C ASN A 87 21.46 -19.77 2.92
N ASP A 88 22.59 -19.14 3.26
CA ASP A 88 23.74 -19.00 2.38
C ASP A 88 24.47 -20.35 2.14
N ALA A 89 25.42 -20.35 1.20
CA ALA A 89 26.22 -21.54 0.86
C ALA A 89 27.12 -22.06 2.00
N THR A 90 27.22 -21.34 3.12
CA THR A 90 27.93 -21.77 4.34
C THR A 90 26.98 -22.19 5.48
N GLY A 91 25.67 -22.03 5.32
CA GLY A 91 24.64 -22.39 6.27
C GLY A 91 24.29 -21.29 7.29
N ASN A 92 24.65 -20.02 7.04
CA ASN A 92 24.08 -18.90 7.80
C ASN A 92 22.71 -18.56 7.22
N SER A 93 21.79 -18.10 8.06
CA SER A 93 20.49 -17.62 7.58
C SER A 93 20.65 -16.36 6.73
N ILE A 94 19.86 -16.28 5.66
CA ILE A 94 19.67 -15.08 4.83
C ILE A 94 18.17 -14.74 4.71
N SER A 95 17.39 -15.21 5.69
CA SER A 95 15.96 -14.94 5.80
C SER A 95 15.71 -13.62 6.53
N TRP A 96 14.43 -13.27 6.69
CA TRP A 96 13.97 -12.36 7.75
C TRP A 96 14.55 -12.76 9.11
N GLU A 97 15.03 -11.77 9.89
CA GLU A 97 15.54 -11.97 11.25
C GLU A 97 14.97 -10.94 12.22
N PRO A 98 14.78 -11.28 13.52
CA PRO A 98 14.17 -10.39 14.49
C PRO A 98 15.03 -9.17 14.82
N VAL A 99 14.37 -8.01 14.92
CA VAL A 99 14.95 -6.82 15.54
C VAL A 99 14.91 -6.98 17.05
N LYS A 100 16.08 -7.13 17.66
CA LYS A 100 16.24 -7.45 19.09
C LYS A 100 15.70 -6.37 20.04
N GLU A 101 15.63 -5.11 19.60
CA GLU A 101 15.17 -3.97 20.40
C GLU A 101 13.69 -4.10 20.83
N TYR A 102 12.86 -4.85 20.09
CA TYR A 102 11.44 -5.09 20.40
C TYR A 102 11.20 -6.24 21.38
N LEU A 103 12.26 -6.81 21.97
CA LEU A 103 12.20 -8.07 22.71
C LEU A 103 12.67 -7.90 24.17
N ASN A 104 11.85 -8.32 25.14
CA ASN A 104 12.25 -8.32 26.54
C ASN A 104 13.46 -9.24 26.78
N SER A 105 14.61 -8.69 27.20
CA SER A 105 15.84 -9.45 27.41
C SER A 105 15.76 -10.54 28.51
N GLY A 106 14.76 -10.48 29.39
CA GLY A 106 14.45 -11.46 30.43
C GLY A 106 13.40 -12.51 30.05
N SER A 107 12.81 -12.44 28.86
CA SER A 107 11.81 -13.40 28.36
C SER A 107 12.35 -14.26 27.21
N GLU A 108 11.78 -15.45 27.05
CA GLU A 108 11.99 -16.32 25.87
C GLU A 108 10.85 -16.19 24.85
N LYS A 109 9.80 -15.41 25.17
CA LYS A 109 8.65 -15.12 24.30
C LYS A 109 8.87 -13.91 23.39
N ILE A 110 8.12 -13.89 22.29
CA ILE A 110 7.78 -12.68 21.53
C ILE A 110 6.86 -11.80 22.41
N ALA A 111 6.82 -10.48 22.20
CA ALA A 111 5.92 -9.63 22.98
C ALA A 111 4.44 -9.95 22.64
N ILE A 112 3.63 -10.17 23.66
CA ILE A 112 2.21 -10.55 23.55
C ILE A 112 1.37 -9.81 24.60
N SER A 113 0.21 -9.31 24.19
CA SER A 113 -0.64 -8.41 24.97
C SER A 113 -1.14 -8.99 26.31
N ASP A 114 -1.23 -10.32 26.43
CA ASP A 114 -1.69 -10.99 27.66
C ASP A 114 -0.58 -11.35 28.67
N ASP A 115 0.70 -11.09 28.34
CA ASP A 115 1.85 -11.33 29.23
C ASP A 115 2.81 -10.13 29.27
N PRO A 116 2.61 -9.18 30.20
CA PRO A 116 3.48 -8.02 30.36
C PRO A 116 4.96 -8.33 30.64
N ASN A 117 5.31 -9.57 31.03
CA ASN A 117 6.71 -9.97 31.20
C ASN A 117 7.40 -10.26 29.86
N SER A 118 6.68 -10.20 28.74
CA SER A 118 7.20 -10.39 27.38
C SER A 118 7.57 -9.08 26.67
N TRP A 119 7.06 -7.93 27.15
CA TRP A 119 7.23 -6.61 26.53
C TRP A 119 8.62 -6.04 26.82
N PRO A 120 9.29 -5.36 25.87
CA PRO A 120 10.58 -4.72 26.10
C PRO A 120 10.48 -3.63 27.19
N ASP A 121 11.63 -3.23 27.76
CA ASP A 121 11.69 -2.16 28.78
C ASP A 121 11.16 -0.80 28.25
N TYR A 122 11.20 -0.62 26.93
CA TYR A 122 10.64 0.49 26.17
C TYR A 122 10.43 0.04 24.71
N TRP A 123 9.46 0.64 24.03
CA TRP A 123 9.15 0.43 22.62
C TRP A 123 9.91 1.44 21.75
N PRO A 124 10.85 1.03 20.87
CA PRO A 124 11.71 1.96 20.13
C PRO A 124 10.94 2.87 19.17
N ASP A 125 9.93 2.33 18.50
CA ASP A 125 8.99 3.04 17.62
C ASP A 125 8.13 4.09 18.33
N LYS A 126 8.04 4.05 19.67
CA LYS A 126 7.28 5.02 20.48
C LYS A 126 8.18 6.02 21.20
N SER A 127 9.42 6.19 20.75
CA SER A 127 10.44 6.94 21.51
C SER A 127 10.10 8.41 21.76
N ASP A 128 9.32 9.04 20.87
CA ASP A 128 8.90 10.44 20.99
C ASP A 128 7.85 10.66 22.09
N ASP A 129 7.03 9.65 22.42
CA ASP A 129 6.22 9.60 23.66
C ASP A 129 6.90 8.72 24.73
N GLY A 130 8.22 8.87 24.86
CA GLY A 130 9.02 8.29 25.93
C GLY A 130 9.14 6.76 25.92
N GLY A 131 8.76 6.10 24.82
CA GLY A 131 8.92 4.66 24.62
C GLY A 131 7.91 3.78 25.35
N TRP A 132 6.79 4.33 25.82
CA TRP A 132 5.66 3.59 26.45
C TRP A 132 6.08 2.49 27.46
N PRO A 133 6.94 2.78 28.46
CA PRO A 133 7.41 1.78 29.43
C PRO A 133 6.28 1.26 30.30
N ASP A 134 6.32 -0.04 30.64
CA ASP A 134 5.27 -0.77 31.38
C ASP A 134 3.86 -0.77 30.70
N SER A 135 3.74 -0.30 29.44
CA SER A 135 2.50 -0.23 28.65
C SER A 135 2.56 -1.13 27.41
N TRP A 136 1.40 -1.53 26.89
CA TRP A 136 1.28 -2.27 25.63
C TRP A 136 1.37 -1.34 24.42
N ASN A 137 2.15 -1.74 23.41
CA ASN A 137 2.15 -1.15 22.08
C ASN A 137 1.04 -1.80 21.24
N GLY A 138 -0.21 -1.44 21.56
CA GLY A 138 -1.39 -1.91 20.82
C GLY A 138 -1.50 -1.24 19.46
N TYR A 139 -2.10 -1.94 18.50
CA TYR A 139 -2.33 -1.43 17.15
C TYR A 139 -3.00 -0.04 17.15
N PHE A 140 -4.12 0.11 17.88
CA PHE A 140 -4.87 1.36 18.02
C PHE A 140 -4.32 2.32 19.11
N GLY A 141 -3.06 2.14 19.52
CA GLY A 141 -2.39 3.02 20.48
C GLY A 141 -2.10 2.41 21.86
N LYS A 142 -1.70 3.31 22.77
CA LYS A 142 -1.12 2.98 24.08
C LYS A 142 -2.11 2.29 25.02
N ASP A 143 -1.74 1.11 25.52
CA ASP A 143 -2.61 0.28 26.38
C ASP A 143 -4.01 0.00 25.78
N LYS A 144 -4.15 0.04 24.45
CA LYS A 144 -5.37 -0.38 23.74
C LYS A 144 -5.28 -1.88 23.44
N PHE A 145 -6.26 -2.63 23.96
CA PHE A 145 -6.35 -4.09 23.83
C PHE A 145 -7.59 -4.46 23.01
N SER A 146 -7.58 -4.12 21.72
CA SER A 146 -8.74 -4.31 20.84
C SER A 146 -8.96 -5.79 20.48
N ALA A 147 -7.88 -6.57 20.33
CA ALA A 147 -7.92 -8.02 20.21
C ALA A 147 -7.82 -8.70 21.58
N GLU A 148 -8.45 -9.87 21.74
CA GLU A 148 -8.28 -10.68 22.96
C GLU A 148 -6.86 -11.26 23.10
N GLN A 149 -6.12 -11.35 21.99
CA GLN A 149 -4.69 -11.64 21.98
C GLN A 149 -4.06 -10.99 20.74
N GLU A 150 -2.94 -10.31 20.97
CA GLU A 150 -2.17 -9.57 19.96
C GLU A 150 -0.68 -9.85 20.23
N ILE A 151 0.05 -10.27 19.21
CA ILE A 151 1.50 -10.45 19.23
C ILE A 151 2.12 -9.36 18.37
N PHE A 152 3.21 -8.74 18.82
CA PHE A 152 3.94 -7.69 18.08
C PHE A 152 5.45 -7.91 18.09
N TYR A 153 6.08 -7.72 16.93
CA TYR A 153 7.55 -7.73 16.76
C TYR A 153 7.94 -7.05 15.44
N LYS A 154 9.23 -6.74 15.27
CA LYS A 154 9.81 -6.35 13.98
C LYS A 154 10.81 -7.38 13.46
N ILE A 155 10.92 -7.48 12.14
CA ILE A 155 11.91 -8.27 11.39
C ILE A 155 12.60 -7.41 10.32
N ALA A 156 13.82 -7.76 9.95
CA ALA A 156 14.55 -7.11 8.86
C ALA A 156 15.34 -8.13 8.03
N ASP A 157 15.72 -7.75 6.81
CA ASP A 157 16.36 -8.63 5.82
C ASP A 157 17.88 -8.45 5.66
N ASP A 158 18.52 -7.77 6.61
CA ASP A 158 19.91 -7.26 6.57
C ASP A 158 21.03 -8.27 6.25
N HIS A 159 20.73 -9.57 6.21
CA HIS A 159 21.68 -10.65 5.92
C HIS A 159 21.56 -11.18 4.48
N ASN A 160 20.53 -10.79 3.73
CA ASN A 160 20.25 -11.29 2.38
C ASN A 160 21.18 -10.67 1.33
N ASN A 161 22.39 -11.20 1.20
CA ASN A 161 23.44 -10.65 0.33
C ASN A 161 23.54 -11.38 -1.02
N PRO A 162 23.13 -10.77 -2.15
CA PRO A 162 23.20 -11.40 -3.47
C PRO A 162 24.65 -11.66 -3.91
N THR A 163 25.01 -12.94 -4.04
CA THR A 163 26.41 -13.32 -4.32
C THR A 163 26.79 -13.05 -5.77
N GLY A 164 27.66 -12.06 -5.97
CA GLY A 164 28.19 -11.69 -7.29
C GLY A 164 27.44 -10.55 -7.98
N PHE A 165 26.47 -9.95 -7.30
CA PHE A 165 25.76 -8.75 -7.71
C PHE A 165 25.94 -7.71 -6.59
N GLU A 166 26.74 -6.67 -6.83
CA GLU A 166 27.07 -5.69 -5.79
C GLU A 166 25.93 -4.66 -5.67
N TYR A 167 25.12 -4.81 -4.62
CA TYR A 167 24.01 -3.95 -4.27
C TYR A 167 24.11 -3.54 -2.79
N TYR A 168 23.75 -2.29 -2.53
CA TYR A 168 23.63 -1.72 -1.19
C TYR A 168 22.33 -0.92 -1.12
N PRO A 169 21.35 -1.28 -0.27
CA PRO A 169 20.11 -0.53 -0.13
C PRO A 169 20.30 0.80 0.59
N ASP A 170 21.29 0.87 1.48
CA ASP A 170 21.59 2.00 2.36
C ASP A 170 22.99 2.56 2.04
N THR A 171 23.04 3.82 1.59
CA THR A 171 24.29 4.53 1.28
C THR A 171 24.99 5.14 2.50
N THR A 172 24.31 5.18 3.65
CA THR A 172 24.89 5.61 4.94
C THR A 172 25.53 4.46 5.70
N ASP A 173 24.99 3.24 5.57
CA ASP A 173 25.50 2.00 6.16
C ASP A 173 25.64 0.86 5.15
N TYR A 174 26.79 0.83 4.46
CA TYR A 174 27.19 -0.27 3.57
C TYR A 174 27.29 -1.66 4.24
N SER A 175 27.11 -1.79 5.57
CA SER A 175 27.00 -3.09 6.23
C SER A 175 25.60 -3.71 6.09
N ARG A 176 24.55 -2.90 5.89
CA ARG A 176 23.19 -3.34 5.56
C ARG A 176 23.19 -4.14 4.25
N LYS A 177 22.49 -5.28 4.19
CA LYS A 177 22.23 -6.09 2.98
C LYS A 177 20.72 -6.26 2.82
N GLY A 178 20.29 -7.22 2.00
CA GLY A 178 18.90 -7.36 1.60
C GLY A 178 18.47 -6.25 0.67
N LEU A 179 17.17 -6.08 0.59
CA LEU A 179 16.47 -4.93 0.04
C LEU A 179 16.51 -3.72 1.00
N GLY A 180 16.95 -3.92 2.25
CA GLY A 180 16.97 -2.88 3.28
C GLY A 180 15.60 -2.72 3.96
N LEU A 181 14.81 -3.78 3.95
CA LEU A 181 13.43 -3.76 4.42
C LEU A 181 13.38 -4.02 5.92
N LEU A 182 12.51 -3.26 6.58
CA LEU A 182 12.11 -3.42 7.96
C LEU A 182 10.60 -3.66 7.98
N SER A 183 10.17 -4.79 8.51
CA SER A 183 8.74 -5.10 8.64
C SER A 183 8.30 -5.18 10.10
N SER A 184 7.23 -4.45 10.41
CA SER A 184 6.50 -4.58 11.66
C SER A 184 5.40 -5.61 11.49
N VAL A 185 5.33 -6.60 12.38
CA VAL A 185 4.41 -7.73 12.24
C VAL A 185 3.49 -7.82 13.44
N ARG A 186 2.18 -7.90 13.19
CA ARG A 186 1.15 -8.18 14.20
C ARG A 186 0.36 -9.44 13.86
N ILE A 187 0.06 -10.23 14.88
CA ILE A 187 -0.82 -11.40 14.77
C ILE A 187 -1.95 -11.24 15.79
N MET A 188 -3.21 -11.33 15.36
CA MET A 188 -4.37 -11.04 16.21
C MET A 188 -5.44 -12.14 16.19
N GLN A 189 -6.12 -12.30 17.33
CA GLN A 189 -7.28 -13.16 17.50
C GLN A 189 -8.36 -12.50 18.36
N TRP A 190 -9.61 -12.74 17.98
CA TRP A 190 -10.81 -12.36 18.73
C TRP A 190 -11.63 -13.58 19.14
N LYS A 191 -12.37 -13.46 20.24
CA LYS A 191 -13.36 -14.42 20.75
C LYS A 191 -14.81 -14.06 20.36
N GLN A 192 -14.99 -13.07 19.49
CA GLN A 192 -16.30 -12.70 18.99
C GLN A 192 -16.81 -13.79 18.04
N VAL A 193 -18.07 -14.21 18.19
CA VAL A 193 -18.68 -15.37 17.48
C VAL A 193 -18.70 -15.24 15.94
N LEU A 194 -18.43 -14.06 15.39
CA LEU A 194 -18.34 -13.83 13.94
C LEU A 194 -16.93 -14.07 13.38
N ILE A 195 -15.91 -14.08 14.23
CA ILE A 195 -14.47 -14.16 13.87
C ILE A 195 -13.67 -15.03 14.87
N GLU A 196 -14.34 -15.90 15.64
CA GLU A 196 -13.67 -16.78 16.60
C GLU A 196 -12.89 -17.94 15.93
N ASP A 197 -13.07 -18.10 14.63
CA ASP A 197 -12.44 -19.11 13.78
C ASP A 197 -11.37 -18.52 12.83
N VAL A 198 -10.93 -17.28 13.10
CA VAL A 198 -10.02 -16.50 12.24
C VAL A 198 -8.72 -16.12 12.97
N VAL A 199 -7.61 -16.05 12.23
CA VAL A 199 -6.34 -15.44 12.65
C VAL A 199 -5.96 -14.36 11.66
N PHE A 200 -5.71 -13.14 12.16
CA PHE A 200 -5.29 -12.02 11.33
C PHE A 200 -3.77 -11.89 11.39
N GLN A 201 -3.13 -11.66 10.24
CA GLN A 201 -1.71 -11.32 10.12
C GLN A 201 -1.58 -9.97 9.42
N LEU A 202 -0.92 -9.01 10.06
CA LEU A 202 -0.67 -7.67 9.53
C LEU A 202 0.84 -7.45 9.41
N TYR A 203 1.25 -6.84 8.30
CA TYR A 203 2.64 -6.56 7.94
C TYR A 203 2.76 -5.13 7.43
N ASP A 204 3.39 -4.24 8.21
CA ASP A 204 3.79 -2.91 7.75
C ASP A 204 5.23 -3.07 7.21
N ILE A 205 5.51 -2.77 5.95
CA ILE A 205 6.79 -3.01 5.25
C ILE A 205 7.42 -1.67 4.87
N THR A 206 8.40 -1.24 5.67
CA THR A 206 9.14 0.01 5.47
C THR A 206 10.40 -0.22 4.62
N ASN A 207 10.64 0.64 3.62
CA ASN A 207 11.95 0.78 3.00
C ASN A 207 12.88 1.61 3.89
N ASP A 208 13.54 0.94 4.83
CA ASP A 208 14.52 1.51 5.77
C ASP A 208 15.92 1.71 5.12
N GLY A 209 15.96 1.83 3.78
CA GLY A 209 17.15 2.13 2.98
C GLY A 209 17.27 3.60 2.58
N THR A 210 18.16 3.90 1.64
CA THR A 210 18.30 5.25 1.02
C THR A 210 18.09 5.23 -0.49
N LYS A 211 17.43 4.18 -1.01
CA LYS A 211 17.20 3.97 -2.43
C LYS A 211 15.76 3.53 -2.61
N ASP A 212 15.06 4.20 -3.52
CA ASP A 212 13.71 3.81 -3.91
C ASP A 212 13.74 2.43 -4.59
N LEU A 213 12.72 1.62 -4.31
CA LEU A 213 12.46 0.36 -4.98
C LEU A 213 11.29 0.60 -5.93
N ASN A 214 11.57 0.91 -7.20
CA ASN A 214 10.51 1.30 -8.16
C ASN A 214 9.60 0.15 -8.62
N LYS A 215 9.85 -1.08 -8.17
CA LYS A 215 9.06 -2.26 -8.52
C LYS A 215 9.24 -3.32 -7.43
N VAL A 216 8.27 -3.37 -6.53
CA VAL A 216 8.17 -4.29 -5.40
C VAL A 216 6.96 -5.19 -5.61
N ALA A 217 7.03 -6.42 -5.12
CA ALA A 217 5.87 -7.30 -5.00
C ALA A 217 5.94 -8.03 -3.65
N PHE A 218 4.78 -8.21 -3.02
CA PHE A 218 4.61 -9.10 -1.89
C PHE A 218 4.14 -10.48 -2.37
N SER A 219 4.45 -11.53 -1.59
CA SER A 219 3.77 -12.81 -1.71
C SER A 219 3.64 -13.50 -0.34
N LEU A 220 2.46 -14.05 -0.06
CA LEU A 220 2.27 -15.01 1.02
C LEU A 220 2.61 -16.41 0.50
N TRP A 221 3.65 -17.02 1.07
CA TRP A 221 3.85 -18.47 0.95
C TRP A 221 2.98 -19.17 1.98
N TYR A 222 2.10 -20.04 1.51
CA TYR A 222 1.21 -20.88 2.31
C TYR A 222 1.47 -22.36 2.01
N ALA A 223 1.64 -23.19 3.03
CA ALA A 223 1.80 -24.63 2.88
C ALA A 223 0.54 -25.36 3.40
N ASP A 224 -0.13 -26.08 2.49
CA ASP A 224 -1.33 -26.87 2.74
C ASP A 224 -1.05 -28.04 3.70
N TYR A 225 -2.08 -28.46 4.47
CA TYR A 225 -1.98 -29.60 5.38
C TYR A 225 -3.31 -30.23 5.80
N ILE A 226 -4.43 -29.92 5.13
CA ILE A 226 -5.74 -30.38 5.60
C ILE A 226 -5.83 -31.90 5.42
N GLY A 227 -6.33 -32.62 6.44
CA GLY A 227 -6.40 -34.09 6.43
C GLY A 227 -5.07 -34.85 6.50
N ALA A 228 -3.94 -34.21 6.16
CA ALA A 228 -2.58 -34.73 6.19
C ALA A 228 -2.37 -36.02 5.36
N ASP A 229 -3.05 -36.15 4.21
CA ASP A 229 -2.88 -37.26 3.27
C ASP A 229 -2.45 -36.85 1.84
N GLY A 230 -2.26 -35.54 1.59
CA GLY A 230 -1.73 -34.97 0.35
C GLY A 230 -2.73 -35.01 -0.82
N ASN A 231 -4.02 -34.80 -0.55
CA ASN A 231 -5.09 -34.85 -1.55
C ASN A 231 -5.74 -33.48 -1.86
N ASP A 232 -5.27 -32.43 -1.19
CA ASP A 232 -5.86 -31.09 -1.11
C ASP A 232 -6.03 -30.44 -2.48
N LEU A 233 -7.18 -29.76 -2.66
CA LEU A 233 -7.48 -28.91 -3.82
C LEU A 233 -7.52 -27.45 -3.40
N LEU A 234 -6.85 -26.61 -4.19
CA LEU A 234 -6.84 -25.15 -4.04
C LEU A 234 -7.74 -24.52 -5.11
N GLU A 235 -8.47 -23.48 -4.74
CA GLU A 235 -9.30 -22.63 -5.60
C GLU A 235 -9.10 -21.16 -5.18
N PHE A 236 -9.46 -20.19 -6.04
CA PHE A 236 -9.39 -18.77 -5.73
C PHE A 236 -10.48 -17.97 -6.46
N ASP A 237 -10.79 -16.79 -5.93
CA ASP A 237 -11.66 -15.78 -6.53
C ASP A 237 -11.05 -14.39 -6.32
N LEU A 238 -10.80 -13.69 -7.43
CA LEU A 238 -10.20 -12.35 -7.43
C LEU A 238 -11.23 -11.26 -7.09
N MET A 239 -12.53 -11.52 -7.25
CA MET A 239 -13.57 -10.53 -6.92
C MET A 239 -13.77 -10.34 -5.40
N THR A 240 -13.13 -11.18 -4.58
CA THR A 240 -13.22 -11.16 -3.12
C THR A 240 -11.86 -11.31 -2.44
N ASP A 241 -10.79 -11.30 -3.24
CA ASP A 241 -9.41 -11.58 -2.85
C ASP A 241 -9.23 -12.78 -1.90
N VAL A 242 -9.96 -13.87 -2.17
CA VAL A 242 -9.91 -15.11 -1.40
C VAL A 242 -9.28 -16.25 -2.19
N ALA A 243 -8.27 -16.88 -1.60
CA ALA A 243 -7.81 -18.22 -1.97
C ALA A 243 -8.18 -19.23 -0.89
N TRP A 244 -8.62 -20.43 -1.24
CA TRP A 244 -9.03 -21.46 -0.28
C TRP A 244 -8.63 -22.87 -0.70
N ASN A 245 -8.52 -23.77 0.26
CA ASN A 245 -8.30 -25.20 0.00
C ASN A 245 -9.08 -26.14 0.92
N TYR A 246 -9.37 -27.33 0.40
CA TYR A 246 -10.13 -28.38 1.07
C TYR A 246 -9.66 -29.79 0.68
N ASP A 247 -9.90 -30.75 1.58
CA ASP A 247 -9.61 -32.18 1.37
C ASP A 247 -10.76 -32.85 0.57
N VAL A 248 -10.42 -33.52 -0.53
CA VAL A 248 -11.32 -34.23 -1.46
C VAL A 248 -12.04 -35.43 -0.82
N ASN A 249 -11.40 -36.08 0.16
CA ASN A 249 -11.89 -37.26 0.85
C ASN A 249 -12.51 -36.95 2.23
N HIS A 250 -12.23 -35.78 2.83
CA HIS A 250 -12.52 -35.47 4.22
C HIS A 250 -13.47 -34.27 4.41
N THR A 251 -14.68 -34.37 3.82
CA THR A 251 -15.74 -33.34 3.86
C THR A 251 -16.19 -32.88 5.25
N ASP A 252 -15.78 -33.56 6.32
CA ASP A 252 -16.05 -33.22 7.73
C ASP A 252 -14.92 -32.42 8.43
N LEU A 253 -13.84 -32.07 7.71
CA LEU A 253 -12.88 -31.04 8.14
C LEU A 253 -13.29 -29.64 7.67
N GLY A 254 -14.03 -29.52 6.57
CA GLY A 254 -14.39 -28.23 6.00
C GLY A 254 -13.28 -27.65 5.11
N THR A 255 -13.05 -26.35 5.23
CA THR A 255 -12.19 -25.55 4.34
C THR A 255 -11.31 -24.62 5.17
N VAL A 256 -10.16 -24.26 4.62
CA VAL A 256 -9.35 -23.12 5.09
C VAL A 256 -9.24 -22.10 3.96
N ALA A 257 -9.41 -20.82 4.30
CA ALA A 257 -9.42 -19.70 3.37
C ALA A 257 -8.50 -18.59 3.86
N ILE A 258 -7.80 -17.97 2.92
CA ILE A 258 -6.97 -16.78 3.10
C ILE A 258 -7.68 -15.67 2.32
N SER A 259 -8.16 -14.67 3.02
CA SER A 259 -8.69 -13.43 2.44
C SER A 259 -7.68 -12.33 2.68
N PHE A 260 -7.38 -11.56 1.65
CA PHE A 260 -6.73 -10.27 1.81
C PHE A 260 -7.81 -9.27 2.24
N ILE A 261 -7.46 -8.43 3.21
CA ILE A 261 -8.33 -7.37 3.72
C ILE A 261 -7.65 -5.99 3.66
N GLU A 262 -6.39 -5.98 3.20
CA GLU A 262 -5.58 -4.80 2.91
C GLU A 262 -4.41 -5.25 2.02
N THR A 263 -4.17 -4.55 0.91
CA THR A 263 -2.99 -4.74 0.05
C THR A 263 -2.18 -3.44 -0.08
N PRO A 264 -0.96 -3.43 -0.66
CA PRO A 264 -0.21 -2.20 -0.92
C PRO A 264 -0.95 -1.28 -1.91
N GLY A 265 -0.73 0.03 -1.78
CA GLY A 265 -1.29 1.06 -2.67
C GLY A 265 -0.47 1.30 -3.95
N ASN A 266 -1.03 1.96 -4.98
CA ASN A 266 -0.26 2.42 -6.15
C ASN A 266 -0.65 3.80 -6.73
N ASN A 267 -0.77 4.80 -5.85
CA ASN A 267 -1.07 6.23 -6.07
C ASN A 267 -0.23 7.05 -7.10
N VAL A 268 0.35 6.42 -8.12
CA VAL A 268 1.20 7.06 -9.14
C VAL A 268 0.96 6.54 -10.56
N ASP A 269 0.08 5.55 -10.76
CA ASP A 269 -0.23 4.99 -12.09
C ASP A 269 -1.48 5.59 -12.76
N ARG A 270 -2.25 6.41 -12.03
CA ARG A 270 -3.55 7.00 -12.39
C ARG A 270 -4.68 5.99 -12.54
N ILE A 271 -4.63 4.85 -11.87
CA ILE A 271 -5.59 3.74 -12.03
C ILE A 271 -6.23 3.45 -10.69
N ASP A 272 -7.56 3.47 -10.66
CA ASP A 272 -8.39 2.99 -9.56
C ASP A 272 -8.26 1.45 -9.43
N ASN A 273 -7.23 0.93 -8.74
CA ASN A 273 -6.86 -0.49 -8.86
C ASN A 273 -7.85 -1.45 -8.16
N ASP A 274 -8.60 -1.02 -7.13
CA ASP A 274 -9.63 -1.82 -6.45
C ASP A 274 -11.09 -1.46 -6.81
N GLY A 275 -11.28 -0.44 -7.66
CA GLY A 275 -12.53 -0.16 -8.34
C GLY A 275 -13.58 0.55 -7.49
N ASP A 276 -13.18 1.51 -6.65
CA ASP A 276 -14.08 2.21 -5.73
C ASP A 276 -14.37 3.69 -6.03
N SER A 277 -13.58 4.38 -6.86
CA SER A 277 -13.99 5.65 -7.52
C SER A 277 -15.33 5.52 -8.26
N THR A 278 -15.53 4.41 -8.96
CA THR A 278 -16.65 4.22 -9.92
C THR A 278 -17.48 2.95 -9.65
N PRO A 279 -18.19 2.86 -8.50
CA PRO A 279 -18.87 1.64 -8.09
C PRO A 279 -19.95 1.16 -9.07
N ILE A 280 -19.98 -0.16 -9.28
CA ILE A 280 -20.88 -0.83 -10.24
C ILE A 280 -22.37 -0.67 -9.89
N ASP A 281 -22.68 -0.42 -8.62
CA ASP A 281 -23.89 0.25 -8.17
C ASP A 281 -23.53 1.37 -7.19
N ASP A 282 -24.36 2.41 -7.13
CA ASP A 282 -24.21 3.62 -6.29
C ASP A 282 -24.25 3.33 -4.75
N SER A 283 -23.83 2.13 -4.31
CA SER A 283 -23.74 1.68 -2.91
C SER A 283 -22.37 1.13 -2.50
N ARG A 284 -21.30 1.69 -3.09
CA ARG A 284 -20.03 1.92 -2.36
C ARG A 284 -19.79 3.40 -2.05
N CYS A 285 -20.26 4.33 -2.89
CA CYS A 285 -20.29 5.78 -2.58
C CYS A 285 -21.18 6.17 -1.36
N ASP A 286 -21.80 5.22 -0.65
CA ASP A 286 -22.42 5.43 0.66
C ASP A 286 -21.59 4.89 1.85
N LEU A 287 -20.40 4.37 1.55
CA LEU A 287 -19.33 3.97 2.48
C LEU A 287 -18.15 4.93 2.36
N ASP A 288 -17.69 5.23 1.14
CA ASP A 288 -16.43 5.93 0.83
C ASP A 288 -16.68 7.41 0.43
N PHE A 289 -17.64 8.05 1.13
CA PHE A 289 -18.29 9.39 1.05
C PHE A 289 -18.06 10.39 -0.13
N ASN A 290 -16.89 10.46 -0.77
CA ASN A 290 -16.52 11.28 -1.93
C ASN A 290 -16.01 10.35 -3.06
N CYS A 291 -16.76 10.12 -4.15
CA CYS A 291 -16.30 9.25 -5.25
C CYS A 291 -16.63 9.86 -6.62
N GLU A 292 -15.68 9.80 -7.56
CA GLU A 292 -15.81 10.38 -8.90
C GLU A 292 -16.69 9.52 -9.85
N ILE A 293 -18.02 9.68 -9.79
CA ILE A 293 -18.95 8.84 -10.56
C ILE A 293 -18.97 9.21 -12.05
N GLY A 294 -18.13 8.52 -12.82
CA GLY A 294 -18.26 8.43 -14.27
C GLY A 294 -16.95 8.52 -15.03
N SER A 295 -15.82 8.36 -14.35
CA SER A 295 -14.48 8.29 -14.90
C SER A 295 -14.37 7.27 -16.04
N PRO A 296 -13.50 7.52 -17.03
CA PRO A 296 -13.36 6.64 -18.18
C PRO A 296 -12.74 5.28 -17.81
N PRO A 297 -13.31 4.14 -18.26
CA PRO A 297 -12.77 2.83 -17.93
C PRO A 297 -11.56 2.45 -18.80
N ILE A 298 -10.60 1.72 -18.23
CA ILE A 298 -9.42 1.23 -18.95
C ILE A 298 -9.82 0.31 -20.11
N SER A 299 -9.30 0.61 -21.29
CA SER A 299 -9.64 -0.09 -22.53
C SER A 299 -8.51 -0.98 -23.03
N ALA A 300 -8.85 -2.10 -23.68
CA ALA A 300 -7.87 -3.02 -24.27
C ALA A 300 -6.99 -2.41 -25.39
N ALA A 301 -7.19 -1.14 -25.72
CA ALA A 301 -6.27 -0.38 -26.57
C ALA A 301 -5.13 0.27 -25.79
N MET A 302 -5.36 0.73 -24.55
CA MET A 302 -4.35 1.35 -23.68
C MET A 302 -3.14 0.42 -23.50
N LEU A 303 -3.38 -0.81 -23.03
CA LEU A 303 -2.40 -1.90 -22.81
C LEU A 303 -1.45 -2.21 -24.00
N VAL A 304 -1.71 -1.68 -25.21
CA VAL A 304 -0.99 -2.03 -26.44
C VAL A 304 0.34 -1.27 -26.56
N GLY A 305 1.35 -1.80 -25.90
CA GLY A 305 2.71 -1.27 -25.93
C GLY A 305 3.43 -1.46 -24.60
N GLU A 306 2.67 -1.75 -23.55
CA GLU A 306 3.16 -1.80 -22.19
C GLU A 306 4.20 -2.88 -21.89
N ILE A 307 5.07 -2.51 -20.96
CA ILE A 307 6.07 -3.37 -20.36
C ILE A 307 6.07 -2.99 -18.88
N PHE A 308 5.68 -3.92 -18.01
CA PHE A 308 5.71 -3.75 -16.56
C PHE A 308 7.11 -3.34 -16.05
N ASP A 309 7.38 -2.04 -16.02
CA ASP A 309 8.68 -1.43 -15.76
C ASP A 309 8.58 -0.09 -15.00
N GLY A 310 7.41 0.19 -14.42
CA GLY A 310 7.08 1.35 -13.61
C GLY A 310 7.04 2.64 -14.42
N LYS A 311 6.59 2.57 -15.69
CA LYS A 311 6.47 3.72 -16.60
C LYS A 311 5.34 3.54 -17.61
N ASP A 312 4.75 4.65 -18.01
CA ASP A 312 4.00 4.77 -19.26
C ASP A 312 4.91 4.46 -20.46
N ASN A 313 4.78 3.26 -21.04
CA ASN A 313 5.59 2.81 -22.18
C ASN A 313 4.95 3.20 -23.52
N ASN A 314 3.63 3.35 -23.58
CA ASN A 314 2.87 3.61 -24.81
C ASN A 314 2.48 5.09 -25.03
N GLY A 315 2.65 5.94 -24.01
CA GLY A 315 2.42 7.38 -24.02
C GLY A 315 0.98 7.80 -23.74
N ASN A 316 0.20 7.00 -22.99
CA ASN A 316 -1.23 7.27 -22.73
C ASN A 316 -1.51 7.95 -21.38
N GLY A 317 -0.54 8.01 -20.47
CA GLY A 317 -0.66 8.58 -19.12
C GLY A 317 -0.75 7.56 -17.98
N LEU A 318 -1.08 6.31 -18.29
CA LEU A 318 -1.18 5.22 -17.33
C LEU A 318 0.17 4.51 -17.18
N ILE A 319 0.39 3.84 -16.04
CA ILE A 319 1.62 3.08 -15.78
C ILE A 319 1.32 1.59 -15.64
N ASP A 320 2.06 0.76 -16.39
CA ASP A 320 2.06 -0.71 -16.26
C ASP A 320 0.64 -1.36 -16.39
N GLU A 321 -0.32 -0.72 -17.07
CA GLU A 321 -1.71 -1.18 -17.13
C GLU A 321 -1.88 -2.51 -17.89
N ASN A 322 -2.80 -3.37 -17.43
CA ASN A 322 -2.83 -4.76 -17.92
C ASN A 322 -4.23 -5.43 -17.96
N GLU A 323 -4.25 -6.73 -18.29
CA GLU A 323 -5.50 -7.50 -18.47
C GLU A 323 -6.36 -7.60 -17.19
N SER A 324 -5.81 -7.38 -15.99
CA SER A 324 -6.60 -7.27 -14.74
C SER A 324 -7.49 -6.02 -14.71
N HIS A 325 -7.07 -4.91 -15.34
CA HIS A 325 -7.78 -3.63 -15.27
C HIS A 325 -8.97 -3.56 -16.26
N LEU A 326 -9.07 -4.54 -17.16
CA LEU A 326 -10.15 -4.63 -18.14
C LEU A 326 -11.41 -5.25 -17.55
N SER A 327 -12.57 -4.91 -18.09
CA SER A 327 -13.83 -5.63 -17.87
C SER A 327 -13.67 -7.15 -18.09
N PHE A 328 -13.66 -7.93 -17.01
CA PHE A 328 -13.54 -9.39 -17.01
C PHE A 328 -14.57 -10.07 -16.10
N GLY A 329 -15.10 -11.21 -16.56
CA GLY A 329 -15.90 -12.11 -15.71
C GLY A 329 -17.19 -11.50 -15.17
N GLN A 330 -17.16 -11.03 -13.91
CA GLN A 330 -18.25 -10.33 -13.23
C GLN A 330 -17.93 -8.87 -12.88
N SER A 331 -16.66 -8.42 -12.98
CA SER A 331 -16.34 -6.99 -13.08
C SER A 331 -16.81 -6.52 -14.45
N ALA A 332 -18.04 -5.97 -14.49
CA ALA A 332 -18.73 -5.71 -15.75
C ALA A 332 -18.15 -4.50 -16.50
N PHE A 333 -17.41 -3.61 -15.81
CA PHE A 333 -16.97 -2.33 -16.33
C PHE A 333 -15.44 -2.21 -16.47
N GLY A 334 -14.66 -3.00 -15.73
CA GLY A 334 -13.22 -2.77 -15.56
C GLY A 334 -13.01 -1.81 -14.41
N VAL A 335 -11.85 -1.17 -14.37
CA VAL A 335 -11.56 -0.05 -13.45
C VAL A 335 -11.42 1.28 -14.20
N ALA A 336 -11.54 2.39 -13.48
CA ALA A 336 -11.37 3.75 -13.97
C ALA A 336 -9.89 4.15 -14.13
N TYR A 337 -9.68 5.37 -14.61
CA TYR A 337 -8.39 6.06 -14.55
C TYR A 337 -8.58 7.59 -14.43
N ALA A 338 -7.58 8.27 -13.87
CA ALA A 338 -7.62 9.70 -13.62
C ALA A 338 -7.37 10.49 -14.91
N ASP A 339 -8.40 11.19 -15.38
CA ASP A 339 -8.39 11.87 -16.68
C ASP A 339 -8.33 13.39 -16.59
N GLY A 340 -8.34 13.94 -15.38
CA GLY A 340 -8.22 15.34 -15.01
C GLY A 340 -9.54 16.13 -15.05
N VAL A 341 -10.69 15.45 -15.13
CA VAL A 341 -11.99 16.05 -15.46
C VAL A 341 -13.05 15.65 -14.45
N ASP A 342 -13.72 16.65 -13.87
CA ASP A 342 -14.97 16.55 -13.11
C ASP A 342 -16.00 15.66 -13.82
N ASN A 343 -16.07 14.39 -13.44
CA ASN A 343 -16.80 13.37 -14.17
C ASN A 343 -18.28 13.32 -13.77
N ASP A 344 -18.56 13.51 -12.48
CA ASP A 344 -19.82 13.55 -11.76
C ASP A 344 -20.59 14.90 -11.94
N GLY A 345 -19.89 16.03 -11.77
CA GLY A 345 -20.43 17.39 -11.90
C GLY A 345 -20.48 18.22 -10.61
N ASP A 346 -19.61 17.96 -9.62
CA ASP A 346 -19.60 18.65 -8.32
C ASP A 346 -18.28 19.34 -7.90
N ALA A 347 -17.29 19.36 -8.79
CA ALA A 347 -16.05 20.16 -8.70
C ALA A 347 -16.25 21.61 -8.20
N GLU A 348 -15.19 22.12 -7.57
CA GLU A 348 -15.16 23.40 -6.87
C GLU A 348 -15.59 24.64 -7.70
N SER A 349 -16.02 25.70 -7.00
CA SER A 349 -16.90 26.73 -7.60
C SER A 349 -16.20 27.82 -8.41
N GLY A 350 -15.44 27.43 -9.41
CA GLY A 350 -14.87 28.35 -10.40
C GLY A 350 -14.11 27.69 -11.54
N SER A 351 -13.81 26.40 -11.41
CA SER A 351 -12.92 25.62 -12.27
C SER A 351 -13.16 25.82 -13.76
N PRO A 352 -12.10 25.86 -14.58
CA PRO A 352 -12.23 26.12 -15.99
C PRO A 352 -13.00 24.97 -16.67
N LEU A 353 -13.76 25.30 -17.71
CA LEU A 353 -14.58 24.32 -18.43
C LEU A 353 -13.93 23.89 -19.74
N ILE A 354 -13.98 22.59 -20.04
CA ILE A 354 -13.45 22.04 -21.29
C ILE A 354 -14.13 22.68 -22.51
N THR A 355 -13.31 23.18 -23.45
CA THR A 355 -13.78 23.89 -24.64
C THR A 355 -13.60 23.10 -25.93
N THR A 356 -14.38 23.44 -26.97
CA THR A 356 -14.20 22.88 -28.32
C THR A 356 -12.80 23.17 -28.89
N GLU A 357 -12.21 24.30 -28.52
CA GLU A 357 -10.84 24.69 -28.85
C GLU A 357 -9.80 23.75 -28.19
N MET A 358 -10.00 23.34 -26.93
CA MET A 358 -9.13 22.38 -26.23
C MET A 358 -9.18 20.99 -26.89
N ILE A 359 -10.38 20.43 -27.09
CA ILE A 359 -10.58 19.15 -27.76
C ILE A 359 -10.00 19.18 -29.20
N SER A 360 -10.06 20.33 -29.87
CA SER A 360 -9.45 20.51 -31.21
C SER A 360 -7.92 20.65 -31.19
N ALA A 361 -7.32 20.92 -30.03
CA ALA A 361 -5.89 21.10 -29.81
C ALA A 361 -5.24 19.89 -29.11
N ALA A 362 -6.03 18.94 -28.62
CA ALA A 362 -5.60 17.66 -28.06
C ALA A 362 -4.83 16.81 -29.07
N SER A 363 -4.04 15.84 -28.59
CA SER A 363 -3.26 14.96 -29.45
C SER A 363 -4.14 14.01 -30.27
N SER A 364 -3.67 13.61 -31.46
CA SER A 364 -4.41 12.63 -32.30
C SER A 364 -4.44 11.23 -31.71
N ASP A 365 -3.47 10.94 -30.86
CA ASP A 365 -3.31 9.69 -30.12
C ASP A 365 -3.69 10.01 -28.68
N TRP A 366 -4.57 9.20 -28.07
CA TRP A 366 -5.07 9.34 -26.68
C TRP A 366 -5.84 10.61 -26.31
N ALA A 367 -6.04 11.56 -27.23
CA ALA A 367 -6.78 12.81 -26.99
C ALA A 367 -6.25 13.65 -25.79
N ILE A 368 -4.95 13.56 -25.51
CA ILE A 368 -4.30 14.25 -24.40
C ILE A 368 -4.28 15.76 -24.63
N TRP A 369 -4.66 16.54 -23.63
CA TRP A 369 -4.60 18.00 -23.65
C TRP A 369 -3.89 18.59 -22.41
N PRO A 370 -2.92 19.50 -22.60
CA PRO A 370 -2.22 19.79 -23.84
C PRO A 370 -1.41 18.58 -24.34
N PRO A 371 -1.16 18.41 -25.65
CA PRO A 371 -0.37 17.30 -26.16
C PRO A 371 0.98 17.19 -25.42
N ALA A 372 1.29 16.04 -24.84
CA ALA A 372 2.44 15.87 -23.94
C ALA A 372 3.78 16.38 -24.52
N SER A 373 3.99 16.22 -25.83
CA SER A 373 5.17 16.73 -26.55
C SER A 373 5.30 18.26 -26.60
N GLU A 374 4.22 19.00 -26.33
CA GLU A 374 4.16 20.45 -26.16
C GLU A 374 4.01 20.86 -24.67
N ASN A 375 3.97 19.88 -23.75
CA ASN A 375 3.82 20.02 -22.29
C ASN A 375 5.04 19.47 -21.51
N GLU A 376 6.24 19.55 -22.08
CA GLU A 376 7.51 19.04 -21.49
C GLU A 376 7.49 17.54 -21.13
N GLY A 377 6.52 16.77 -21.66
CA GLY A 377 6.30 15.35 -21.37
C GLY A 377 5.19 15.06 -20.37
N TYR A 378 4.67 16.07 -19.66
CA TYR A 378 3.58 15.91 -18.70
C TYR A 378 2.26 15.67 -19.42
N ILE A 379 1.51 14.68 -18.93
CA ILE A 379 0.14 14.40 -19.33
C ILE A 379 -0.75 15.06 -18.29
N HIS A 380 -1.75 15.79 -18.75
CA HIS A 380 -2.70 16.52 -17.91
C HIS A 380 -4.06 15.86 -18.08
N LEU A 381 -4.87 16.38 -19.02
CA LEU A 381 -6.12 15.75 -19.39
C LEU A 381 -5.89 14.61 -20.39
N ILE A 382 -6.60 13.50 -20.22
CA ILE A 382 -6.56 12.32 -21.11
C ILE A 382 -7.94 12.11 -21.73
N GLY A 383 -8.03 11.52 -22.93
CA GLY A 383 -9.31 11.02 -23.46
C GLY A 383 -10.30 12.07 -24.00
N ILE A 384 -10.17 13.35 -23.65
CA ILE A 384 -11.22 14.37 -23.81
C ILE A 384 -11.89 14.44 -25.20
N THR A 385 -13.21 14.43 -25.21
CA THR A 385 -14.09 14.33 -26.38
C THR A 385 -15.14 15.45 -26.45
N THR A 386 -15.84 15.55 -27.59
CA THR A 386 -16.99 16.46 -27.75
C THR A 386 -18.30 15.84 -27.25
N GLU A 387 -18.33 14.52 -27.15
CA GLU A 387 -19.51 13.73 -26.82
C GLU A 387 -19.75 13.68 -25.31
N ASP A 388 -18.68 13.48 -24.55
CA ASP A 388 -18.74 13.15 -23.12
C ASP A 388 -18.27 14.34 -22.25
N ASP A 389 -17.28 15.14 -22.70
CA ASP A 389 -16.51 16.02 -21.79
C ASP A 389 -16.67 17.53 -22.06
N LEU A 390 -17.33 17.91 -23.17
CA LEU A 390 -17.50 19.32 -23.55
C LEU A 390 -18.33 20.11 -22.52
N GLY A 391 -17.64 20.88 -21.69
CA GLY A 391 -18.22 21.78 -20.69
C GLY A 391 -18.27 21.21 -19.28
N LYS A 392 -17.62 20.08 -19.01
CA LYS A 392 -17.20 19.65 -17.65
C LYS A 392 -16.10 20.57 -17.09
N ALA A 393 -15.97 20.63 -15.78
CA ALA A 393 -14.80 21.23 -15.14
C ALA A 393 -13.55 20.35 -15.32
N PHE A 394 -12.37 20.89 -15.05
CA PHE A 394 -11.11 20.15 -15.09
C PHE A 394 -10.07 20.86 -14.21
N ALA A 395 -9.13 20.12 -13.65
CA ALA A 395 -8.09 20.63 -12.77
C ALA A 395 -7.23 21.71 -13.47
N ASP A 396 -6.90 22.82 -12.80
CA ASP A 396 -5.95 23.81 -13.31
C ASP A 396 -4.86 24.27 -12.35
N GLY A 397 -4.78 23.65 -11.18
CA GLY A 397 -3.77 23.86 -10.15
C GLY A 397 -4.04 25.08 -9.29
N ILE A 398 -5.28 25.57 -9.22
CA ILE A 398 -5.65 26.84 -8.59
C ILE A 398 -6.88 26.60 -7.73
N ASP A 399 -6.84 26.96 -6.44
CA ASP A 399 -8.04 27.08 -5.60
C ASP A 399 -8.96 28.10 -6.28
N ASN A 400 -10.04 27.63 -6.92
CA ASN A 400 -10.85 28.45 -7.80
C ASN A 400 -11.98 29.19 -7.06
N ASP A 401 -12.41 28.71 -5.90
CA ASP A 401 -13.53 29.25 -5.14
C ASP A 401 -13.14 30.17 -3.95
N GLU A 402 -11.84 30.23 -3.64
CA GLU A 402 -11.16 31.04 -2.62
C GLU A 402 -11.44 30.63 -1.16
N ASP A 403 -11.91 29.41 -0.85
CA ASP A 403 -12.30 29.06 0.52
C ASP A 403 -11.13 28.89 1.50
N CYS A 404 -9.95 28.45 1.03
CA CYS A 404 -8.67 28.33 1.76
C CYS A 404 -8.09 29.67 2.30
N SER A 405 -8.88 30.76 2.34
CA SER A 405 -8.43 32.14 2.61
C SER A 405 -8.93 32.85 3.91
N GLY A 406 -9.45 32.13 4.94
CA GLY A 406 -10.02 32.66 6.22
C GLY A 406 -9.11 32.63 7.47
N ASP A 407 -9.51 32.29 8.72
CA ASP A 407 -10.82 32.25 9.43
C ASP A 407 -11.14 30.88 10.16
N LEU A 408 -10.29 29.83 10.09
CA LEU A 408 -10.14 28.57 10.91
C LEU A 408 -11.32 27.91 11.70
N PRO A 409 -11.36 26.55 11.83
CA PRO A 409 -10.43 25.57 11.24
C PRO A 409 -10.78 25.29 9.78
N TYR A 410 -9.73 24.98 9.01
CA TYR A 410 -9.84 24.37 7.70
C TYR A 410 -9.65 22.87 7.88
N ASN A 411 -10.48 22.09 7.20
CA ASN A 411 -10.24 20.67 6.98
C ASN A 411 -9.92 20.58 5.49
N GLY A 412 -8.72 20.13 5.13
CA GLY A 412 -8.28 19.98 3.73
C GLY A 412 -8.02 21.29 2.98
N CYS A 413 -7.23 22.22 3.53
CA CYS A 413 -6.73 23.39 2.77
C CYS A 413 -5.31 23.77 3.20
N GLU A 414 -4.42 23.88 2.22
CA GLU A 414 -3.04 24.31 2.43
C GLU A 414 -2.97 25.79 2.84
N LEU A 415 -2.32 26.08 3.97
CA LEU A 415 -2.09 27.45 4.39
C LEU A 415 -0.77 28.02 3.83
N ASP A 416 -0.73 29.34 3.66
CA ASP A 416 0.43 30.09 3.14
C ASP A 416 0.88 29.73 1.71
N SER A 417 0.12 28.91 0.96
CA SER A 417 0.31 28.62 -0.48
C SER A 417 0.55 29.87 -1.33
N PRO A 418 1.35 29.79 -2.40
CA PRO A 418 1.64 30.95 -3.22
C PRO A 418 0.40 31.41 -4.01
N VAL A 419 0.25 32.72 -4.19
CA VAL A 419 -0.91 33.29 -4.92
C VAL A 419 -0.59 33.76 -6.33
N VAL A 420 -1.53 33.53 -7.25
CA VAL A 420 -1.38 33.88 -8.67
C VAL A 420 -1.22 35.39 -8.83
N ASN A 421 -0.23 35.82 -9.62
CA ASN A 421 0.11 37.23 -9.77
C ASN A 421 0.09 37.72 -11.23
N ALA A 422 0.04 39.04 -11.40
CA ALA A 422 -0.09 39.68 -12.70
C ALA A 422 1.08 39.40 -13.69
N ASP A 423 2.26 38.99 -13.21
CA ASP A 423 3.37 38.59 -14.09
C ASP A 423 3.17 37.14 -14.60
N MET A 424 2.57 36.24 -13.79
CA MET A 424 2.18 34.88 -14.22
C MET A 424 1.12 34.95 -15.32
N ILE A 425 0.04 35.68 -15.08
CA ILE A 425 -1.06 35.94 -16.04
C ILE A 425 -0.52 36.63 -17.31
N SER A 426 0.49 37.48 -17.19
CA SER A 426 1.13 38.11 -18.36
C SER A 426 2.01 37.15 -19.15
N ALA A 427 2.54 36.10 -18.51
CA ALA A 427 3.29 35.03 -19.16
C ALA A 427 2.35 34.04 -19.87
N SER A 428 1.32 33.54 -19.17
CA SER A 428 0.33 32.57 -19.69
C SER A 428 -0.35 33.05 -20.98
N LYS A 429 -0.66 34.34 -21.08
CA LYS A 429 -1.23 35.00 -22.27
C LYS A 429 -0.39 34.90 -23.56
N ASN A 430 0.84 34.36 -23.49
CA ASN A 430 1.69 34.09 -24.65
C ASN A 430 1.92 32.58 -24.89
N ASP A 431 1.45 31.70 -24.00
CA ASP A 431 1.39 30.26 -24.20
C ASP A 431 0.12 29.89 -24.99
N ASN A 432 0.16 28.77 -25.71
CA ASN A 432 -0.96 28.32 -26.53
C ASN A 432 -2.13 27.73 -25.71
N TYR A 433 -1.86 27.35 -24.46
CA TYR A 433 -2.78 26.61 -23.59
C TYR A 433 -3.05 27.35 -22.27
N GLY A 434 -2.67 28.63 -22.19
CA GLY A 434 -2.85 29.45 -20.98
C GLY A 434 -1.96 29.04 -19.80
N ARG A 435 -0.90 28.26 -20.01
CA ARG A 435 -0.14 27.67 -18.90
C ARG A 435 0.81 28.62 -18.19
N TYR A 436 1.07 28.30 -16.92
CA TYR A 436 2.23 28.77 -16.18
C TYR A 436 2.98 27.60 -15.52
N PHE A 437 4.28 27.45 -15.81
CA PHE A 437 5.10 26.40 -15.20
C PHE A 437 5.70 26.89 -13.88
N VAL A 438 5.26 26.31 -12.76
CA VAL A 438 5.85 26.53 -11.43
C VAL A 438 7.16 25.75 -11.34
N LYS A 439 8.23 26.39 -10.84
CA LYS A 439 9.59 25.81 -10.87
C LYS A 439 10.40 26.13 -9.64
N ASP A 440 11.17 25.14 -9.19
CA ASP A 440 12.12 25.29 -8.09
C ASP A 440 13.34 26.15 -8.48
N SER A 441 14.23 26.39 -7.51
CA SER A 441 15.46 27.17 -7.73
C SER A 441 16.49 26.50 -8.65
N GLN A 442 16.27 25.24 -9.01
CA GLN A 442 17.07 24.38 -9.87
C GLN A 442 16.48 24.29 -11.28
N ASN A 443 15.30 24.89 -11.52
CA ASN A 443 14.51 24.87 -12.75
C ASN A 443 13.92 23.47 -13.07
N ASN A 444 13.67 22.64 -12.05
CA ASN A 444 12.74 21.53 -12.15
C ASN A 444 11.31 22.08 -12.18
N ILE A 445 10.39 21.40 -12.87
CA ILE A 445 8.95 21.72 -12.78
C ILE A 445 8.44 21.10 -11.47
N LEU A 446 7.65 21.87 -10.73
CA LEU A 446 6.94 21.38 -9.55
C LEU A 446 5.49 21.12 -9.95
N ALA A 447 4.75 22.18 -10.28
CA ALA A 447 3.40 22.14 -10.85
C ALA A 447 3.32 22.85 -12.21
N ILE A 448 2.21 22.61 -12.93
CA ILE A 448 1.85 23.35 -14.14
C ILE A 448 0.42 23.85 -13.93
N LEU A 449 0.25 25.16 -13.91
CA LEU A 449 -1.06 25.78 -13.84
C LEU A 449 -1.63 25.92 -15.24
N TYR A 450 -2.94 25.71 -15.43
CA TYR A 450 -3.62 25.82 -16.72
C TYR A 450 -4.60 27.01 -16.74
N SER A 451 -5.15 27.33 -17.91
CA SER A 451 -6.23 28.34 -18.13
C SER A 451 -6.02 29.81 -17.70
N LEU A 452 -5.00 30.15 -16.90
CA LEU A 452 -4.79 31.45 -16.22
C LEU A 452 -5.25 32.70 -17.00
N ASP A 453 -6.25 33.40 -16.46
CA ASP A 453 -6.76 34.68 -16.94
C ASP A 453 -6.70 35.82 -15.89
N ASP A 454 -7.46 36.90 -16.06
CA ASP A 454 -7.50 38.02 -15.11
C ASP A 454 -8.40 37.75 -13.88
N SER A 455 -9.19 36.66 -13.83
CA SER A 455 -10.00 36.25 -12.65
C SER A 455 -9.17 35.65 -11.52
N ASP A 456 -8.07 34.98 -11.86
CA ASP A 456 -7.33 34.14 -10.89
C ASP A 456 -6.35 34.99 -10.06
N LEU A 457 -6.27 36.29 -10.35
CA LEU A 457 -5.36 37.23 -9.70
C LEU A 457 -5.61 37.34 -8.19
N GLY A 458 -4.86 36.55 -7.42
CA GLY A 458 -4.85 36.56 -5.96
C GLY A 458 -5.31 35.25 -5.32
N LYS A 459 -5.81 34.29 -6.10
CA LYS A 459 -6.14 32.94 -5.64
C LYS A 459 -4.88 32.13 -5.32
N ALA A 460 -4.97 31.13 -4.44
CA ALA A 460 -3.88 30.18 -4.16
C ALA A 460 -3.64 29.26 -5.37
N TYR A 461 -2.48 28.60 -5.43
CA TYR A 461 -2.15 27.67 -6.51
C TYR A 461 -1.14 26.61 -6.07
N ALA A 462 -1.26 25.42 -6.64
CA ALA A 462 -0.42 24.26 -6.37
C ALA A 462 1.04 24.49 -6.79
N ASP A 463 1.96 24.20 -5.88
CA ASP A 463 3.39 24.47 -5.99
C ASP A 463 4.27 23.25 -5.65
N GLY A 464 3.68 22.11 -5.27
CA GLY A 464 4.33 20.80 -5.13
C GLY A 464 5.21 20.68 -3.89
N ILE A 465 4.87 21.47 -2.87
CA ILE A 465 5.56 21.64 -1.59
C ILE A 465 4.49 21.74 -0.50
N ASP A 466 4.73 21.12 0.64
CA ASP A 466 4.04 21.37 1.91
C ASP A 466 4.41 22.79 2.43
N ASN A 467 3.50 23.76 2.30
CA ASN A 467 3.77 25.18 2.60
C ASN A 467 3.63 25.54 4.09
N ASP A 468 2.74 24.89 4.86
CA ASP A 468 2.51 25.22 6.26
C ASP A 468 3.18 24.27 7.29
N GLY A 469 3.53 23.05 6.85
CA GLY A 469 4.32 22.07 7.57
C GLY A 469 3.51 20.98 8.28
N ASP A 470 2.27 20.68 7.86
CA ASP A 470 1.44 19.65 8.48
C ASP A 470 1.68 18.23 7.94
N GLY A 471 2.02 18.09 6.66
CA GLY A 471 2.35 16.85 5.97
C GLY A 471 1.70 16.69 4.61
N ALA A 472 0.54 17.32 4.39
CA ALA A 472 -0.16 17.35 3.11
C ALA A 472 0.57 18.26 2.10
N ILE A 473 0.20 18.16 0.82
CA ILE A 473 0.80 18.93 -0.27
C ILE A 473 -0.30 19.40 -1.20
N ASP A 474 -0.39 20.72 -1.38
CA ASP A 474 -1.34 21.37 -2.29
C ASP A 474 -2.82 20.99 -2.01
N GLU A 475 -3.18 20.60 -0.78
CA GLU A 475 -4.54 20.17 -0.43
C GLU A 475 -5.54 21.34 -0.43
N GLY A 476 -6.81 21.07 -0.78
CA GLY A 476 -7.81 22.12 -1.01
C GLY A 476 -7.61 22.88 -2.33
N ILE A 477 -6.99 22.24 -3.32
CA ILE A 477 -6.79 22.78 -4.67
C ILE A 477 -7.31 21.76 -5.69
N ASP A 478 -8.07 22.22 -6.69
CA ASP A 478 -8.76 21.36 -7.67
C ASP A 478 -9.72 20.32 -7.03
N GLU A 479 -10.43 20.71 -5.97
CA GLU A 479 -11.30 19.80 -5.20
C GLU A 479 -12.47 19.21 -6.02
N ASN A 480 -12.83 17.96 -5.66
CA ASN A 480 -13.82 17.10 -6.31
C ASN A 480 -13.55 16.93 -7.82
N ILE A 481 -12.34 16.43 -8.14
CA ILE A 481 -11.91 16.03 -9.47
C ILE A 481 -11.03 14.77 -9.32
N ASP A 482 -11.33 13.70 -10.06
CA ASP A 482 -10.60 12.41 -10.00
C ASP A 482 -10.56 11.74 -8.59
N GLU A 483 -11.55 11.99 -7.72
CA GLU A 483 -11.55 11.44 -6.35
C GLU A 483 -11.59 9.91 -6.30
N MET A 484 -10.82 9.36 -5.35
CA MET A 484 -10.69 7.91 -5.09
C MET A 484 -10.16 7.10 -6.29
N ILE A 485 -9.34 7.72 -7.15
CA ILE A 485 -8.68 7.05 -8.28
C ILE A 485 -7.20 6.74 -8.03
N ASP A 486 -6.45 7.64 -7.42
CA ASP A 486 -5.03 7.42 -7.06
C ASP A 486 -4.69 7.96 -5.67
N GLU A 487 -5.58 7.71 -4.71
CA GLU A 487 -5.52 8.11 -3.30
C GLU A 487 -4.47 7.35 -2.47
N SER A 488 -4.03 7.95 -1.35
CA SER A 488 -2.83 7.48 -0.66
C SER A 488 -2.83 7.67 0.86
N ARG A 489 -2.86 6.54 1.57
CA ARG A 489 -2.67 6.39 3.02
C ARG A 489 -1.39 6.97 3.68
N ASP A 490 -0.58 7.68 2.91
CA ASP A 490 0.67 8.34 3.27
C ASP A 490 0.69 9.84 2.83
N ASP A 491 -0.45 10.44 2.43
CA ASP A 491 -0.56 11.81 1.89
C ASP A 491 -1.15 12.86 2.84
N PHE A 492 -1.63 12.45 4.03
CA PHE A 492 -2.19 13.34 5.08
C PHE A 492 -3.57 13.94 4.77
N ILE A 493 -4.26 13.46 3.73
CA ILE A 493 -5.60 13.91 3.31
C ILE A 493 -6.65 12.85 3.69
N ASP A 494 -7.81 13.31 4.17
CA ASP A 494 -9.05 12.53 4.33
C ASP A 494 -9.70 12.38 2.94
N ASN A 495 -9.18 11.46 2.11
CA ASN A 495 -9.53 11.38 0.68
C ASN A 495 -11.03 11.06 0.49
N ASP A 496 -11.56 10.12 1.27
CA ASP A 496 -12.95 9.66 1.14
C ASP A 496 -13.96 10.58 1.88
N GLY A 497 -13.51 11.37 2.85
CA GLY A 497 -14.31 12.36 3.57
C GLY A 497 -15.14 11.82 4.74
N ASP A 498 -14.86 10.60 5.23
CA ASP A 498 -15.60 9.99 6.34
C ASP A 498 -15.09 10.37 7.74
N TRP A 499 -13.92 11.02 7.84
CA TRP A 499 -13.39 11.51 9.13
C TRP A 499 -14.36 12.48 9.80
N ASN A 500 -14.46 12.39 11.13
CA ASN A 500 -15.35 13.28 11.88
C ASN A 500 -14.89 13.53 13.33
N LEU A 501 -15.58 14.45 14.02
CA LEU A 501 -15.23 14.88 15.38
C LEU A 501 -15.34 13.80 16.48
N GLU A 502 -15.77 12.56 16.18
CA GLU A 502 -15.63 11.42 17.11
C GLU A 502 -14.27 10.69 16.96
N ASN A 503 -13.56 10.92 15.84
CA ASN A 503 -12.25 10.38 15.48
C ASN A 503 -11.08 11.22 16.02
N ASP A 504 -11.34 12.51 16.29
CA ASP A 504 -10.41 13.51 16.86
C ASP A 504 -9.79 13.04 18.22
N LEU A 505 -8.66 12.34 18.11
CA LEU A 505 -7.96 11.60 19.16
C LEU A 505 -6.45 11.87 19.19
N GLY A 506 -5.95 12.64 18.24
CA GLY A 506 -4.55 12.94 17.95
C GLY A 506 -3.72 11.72 17.49
N VAL A 507 -2.50 12.00 17.04
CA VAL A 507 -1.55 11.05 16.44
C VAL A 507 -1.36 9.73 17.21
N SER A 508 -1.50 9.73 18.55
CA SER A 508 -1.36 8.52 19.38
C SER A 508 -2.63 7.67 19.53
N GLY A 509 -3.76 8.12 18.97
CA GLY A 509 -5.08 7.50 19.08
C GLY A 509 -5.62 7.44 20.51
N ASP A 510 -5.12 8.28 21.44
CA ASP A 510 -5.40 8.20 22.87
C ASP A 510 -6.31 9.32 23.42
N GLY A 511 -6.56 10.36 22.64
CA GLY A 511 -7.36 11.54 23.00
C GLY A 511 -6.59 12.60 23.80
N PHE A 512 -5.26 12.51 23.88
CA PHE A 512 -4.41 13.40 24.68
C PHE A 512 -3.09 13.82 24.02
N SER A 513 -2.71 13.25 22.88
CA SER A 513 -1.51 13.62 22.13
C SER A 513 -1.68 14.92 21.34
N ASP A 514 -0.62 15.35 20.65
CA ASP A 514 -0.73 16.37 19.60
C ASP A 514 -1.71 15.88 18.50
N GLY A 515 -2.41 16.81 17.85
CA GLY A 515 -3.62 16.58 17.03
C GLY A 515 -4.94 16.51 17.81
N ALA A 516 -4.91 16.11 19.10
CA ALA A 516 -6.15 15.84 19.82
C ALA A 516 -6.92 17.12 20.24
N ASN A 517 -8.20 17.12 19.89
CA ASN A 517 -9.26 18.11 20.11
C ASN A 517 -9.06 19.44 19.36
N ASP A 518 -8.44 19.42 18.18
CA ASP A 518 -8.28 20.61 17.32
C ASP A 518 -9.24 20.68 16.12
N ASN A 519 -10.05 19.64 15.89
CA ASN A 519 -11.05 19.47 14.83
C ASN A 519 -10.49 19.25 13.41
N MET A 520 -9.19 18.92 13.28
CA MET A 520 -8.55 18.56 12.01
C MET A 520 -8.09 17.10 12.07
N PRO A 521 -8.10 16.36 10.96
CA PRO A 521 -7.70 14.97 10.98
C PRO A 521 -6.18 14.86 11.21
N THR A 522 -5.75 13.90 12.03
CA THR A 522 -4.32 13.72 12.35
C THR A 522 -3.80 12.34 11.93
N SER A 523 -3.08 12.33 10.81
CA SER A 523 -2.36 11.19 10.28
C SER A 523 -1.43 10.49 11.29
N GLY A 524 -1.29 9.18 11.11
CA GLY A 524 -0.23 8.37 11.70
C GLY A 524 0.94 8.06 10.76
N SER A 525 0.87 8.47 9.49
CA SER A 525 1.85 8.18 8.46
C SER A 525 3.23 8.79 8.77
N GLY A 526 4.29 8.17 8.25
CA GLY A 526 5.69 8.52 8.55
C GLY A 526 6.12 8.33 10.01
N THR A 527 5.19 8.12 10.95
CA THR A 527 5.46 8.01 12.39
C THR A 527 5.37 6.58 12.91
N GLY A 528 5.90 6.38 14.12
CA GLY A 528 5.70 5.15 14.87
C GLY A 528 4.33 5.03 15.55
N PHE A 529 3.43 6.01 15.43
CA PHE A 529 2.13 6.04 16.10
C PHE A 529 0.98 5.56 15.17
N PRO A 530 -0.22 5.24 15.69
CA PRO A 530 -1.31 4.78 14.85
C PRO A 530 -1.85 5.84 13.88
N GLY A 531 -1.98 7.09 14.34
CA GLY A 531 -2.92 8.06 13.75
C GLY A 531 -4.25 8.10 14.52
N GLU A 532 -5.11 9.02 14.13
CA GLU A 532 -6.55 8.96 14.41
C GLU A 532 -7.22 7.89 13.54
N PRO A 533 -8.38 7.32 13.92
CA PRO A 533 -9.14 6.42 13.04
C PRO A 533 -9.76 7.19 11.89
N ASN A 534 -9.98 6.54 10.74
CA ASN A 534 -10.54 7.15 9.54
C ASN A 534 -9.66 8.31 9.02
N ILE A 535 -8.37 8.05 8.92
CA ILE A 535 -7.43 8.79 8.09
C ILE A 535 -6.16 7.96 7.89
N ASP A 536 -5.60 8.08 6.70
CA ASP A 536 -4.37 7.51 6.18
C ASP A 536 -4.31 6.01 6.49
N LYS A 537 -3.11 5.52 6.84
CA LYS A 537 -2.77 4.34 7.62
C LYS A 537 -3.82 3.71 8.56
N THR A 538 -4.85 4.40 9.03
CA THR A 538 -5.90 3.77 9.85
C THR A 538 -7.18 3.46 9.09
N ASP A 539 -7.43 4.19 8.01
CA ASP A 539 -8.39 3.78 7.01
C ASP A 539 -7.74 2.82 6.00
N VAL A 540 -8.59 2.15 5.24
CA VAL A 540 -8.22 1.25 4.16
C VAL A 540 -8.90 1.63 2.85
N SER A 541 -9.98 2.43 2.89
CA SER A 541 -10.58 3.04 1.70
C SER A 541 -9.70 4.17 1.14
N GLU A 542 -8.96 4.91 1.98
CA GLU A 542 -7.96 5.90 1.54
C GLU A 542 -6.68 5.26 0.96
N SER A 543 -6.81 4.25 0.11
CA SER A 543 -5.67 3.71 -0.61
C SER A 543 -6.05 2.90 -1.84
N ASP A 544 -5.42 3.28 -2.95
CA ASP A 544 -5.59 2.63 -4.25
C ASP A 544 -5.02 1.19 -4.23
N GLN A 545 -5.83 0.21 -3.82
CA GLN A 545 -5.31 -1.12 -3.52
C GLN A 545 -5.12 -1.98 -4.77
N MET A 546 -3.90 -2.50 -4.95
CA MET A 546 -3.60 -3.36 -6.10
C MET A 546 -4.34 -4.71 -6.13
N GLY A 547 -4.96 -5.12 -5.02
CA GLY A 547 -5.62 -6.42 -4.87
C GLY A 547 -4.71 -7.63 -5.18
N LEU A 548 -5.32 -8.76 -5.56
CA LEU A 548 -4.60 -9.95 -5.99
C LEU A 548 -4.39 -10.03 -7.50
N THR A 549 -3.14 -9.90 -7.94
CA THR A 549 -2.79 -9.98 -9.36
C THR A 549 -2.13 -11.31 -9.76
N SER A 550 -1.71 -12.14 -8.79
CA SER A 550 -1.07 -13.43 -9.07
C SER A 550 -1.40 -14.49 -8.00
N VAL A 551 -1.82 -15.67 -8.46
CA VAL A 551 -2.13 -16.84 -7.65
C VAL A 551 -1.51 -18.07 -8.31
N THR A 552 -0.46 -18.61 -7.69
CA THR A 552 0.37 -19.69 -8.25
C THR A 552 0.68 -20.76 -7.20
N TRP A 553 1.26 -21.88 -7.62
CA TRP A 553 1.47 -23.04 -6.76
C TRP A 553 2.77 -23.77 -7.11
N SER A 554 3.33 -24.54 -6.18
CA SER A 554 4.49 -25.41 -6.45
C SER A 554 4.47 -26.68 -5.61
N GLU A 555 4.95 -27.80 -6.18
CA GLU A 555 5.18 -29.04 -5.41
C GLU A 555 6.02 -28.78 -4.15
N GLU A 556 5.67 -29.40 -3.02
CA GLU A 556 6.44 -29.30 -1.77
C GLU A 556 7.93 -29.60 -2.01
N ASN A 557 8.83 -28.78 -1.46
CA ASN A 557 10.28 -28.87 -1.67
C ASN A 557 10.76 -28.65 -3.14
N SER A 558 9.98 -27.99 -4.00
CA SER A 558 10.39 -27.55 -5.35
C SER A 558 11.73 -26.79 -5.38
N GLY A 559 12.06 -26.11 -4.27
CA GLY A 559 13.23 -25.26 -4.12
C GLY A 559 13.05 -23.85 -4.68
N LEU A 560 11.82 -23.49 -5.10
CA LEU A 560 11.44 -22.21 -5.67
C LEU A 560 11.93 -21.00 -4.84
N HIS A 561 11.65 -21.02 -3.53
CA HIS A 561 12.08 -20.00 -2.55
C HIS A 561 13.60 -19.82 -2.40
N ASN A 562 14.44 -20.68 -2.99
CA ASN A 562 15.90 -20.52 -2.97
C ASN A 562 16.47 -19.83 -4.22
N ASN A 563 15.63 -19.45 -5.18
CA ASN A 563 16.05 -18.86 -6.45
C ASN A 563 15.24 -17.59 -6.77
N ASP A 564 15.84 -16.43 -6.47
CA ASP A 564 15.21 -15.12 -6.59
C ASP A 564 14.55 -14.89 -7.95
N GLN A 565 15.27 -15.20 -9.04
CA GLN A 565 14.77 -15.00 -10.40
C GLN A 565 13.59 -15.91 -10.75
N LEU A 566 13.60 -17.16 -10.24
CA LEU A 566 12.51 -18.09 -10.51
C LEU A 566 11.27 -17.75 -9.68
N PHE A 567 11.46 -17.35 -8.41
CA PHE A 567 10.37 -16.89 -7.57
C PHE A 567 9.73 -15.63 -8.16
N TRP A 568 10.53 -14.64 -8.56
CA TRP A 568 10.02 -13.43 -9.22
C TRP A 568 9.18 -13.74 -10.46
N THR A 569 9.72 -14.53 -11.39
CA THR A 569 9.09 -14.82 -12.69
C THR A 569 7.93 -15.81 -12.61
N ASN A 570 7.84 -16.66 -11.58
CA ASN A 570 6.80 -17.69 -11.48
C ASN A 570 5.77 -17.44 -10.37
N VAL A 571 5.99 -16.45 -9.48
CA VAL A 571 5.12 -16.19 -8.31
C VAL A 571 4.72 -14.72 -8.23
N MET A 572 5.69 -13.82 -8.26
CA MET A 572 5.49 -12.38 -8.00
C MET A 572 5.23 -11.55 -9.26
N THR A 573 5.17 -12.17 -10.44
CA THR A 573 4.80 -11.45 -11.68
C THR A 573 3.27 -11.42 -11.82
N PRO A 574 2.65 -10.24 -11.97
CA PRO A 574 1.20 -10.11 -12.19
C PRO A 574 0.67 -10.90 -13.41
N GLY A 575 -0.62 -11.22 -13.38
CA GLY A 575 -1.32 -11.97 -14.42
C GLY A 575 -1.09 -13.49 -14.39
N LEU A 576 -0.30 -14.00 -13.44
CA LEU A 576 -0.06 -15.44 -13.26
C LEU A 576 -1.15 -16.08 -12.41
N LEU A 577 -2.22 -16.49 -13.08
CA LEU A 577 -3.41 -17.11 -12.48
C LEU A 577 -3.45 -18.61 -12.82
N GLU A 578 -2.56 -19.38 -12.18
CA GLU A 578 -2.38 -20.81 -12.51
C GLU A 578 -3.27 -21.72 -11.67
N GLN A 579 -4.21 -22.41 -12.32
CA GLN A 579 -5.00 -23.47 -11.70
C GLN A 579 -4.12 -24.69 -11.32
N PRO A 580 -4.18 -25.20 -10.09
CA PRO A 580 -3.39 -26.33 -9.61
C PRO A 580 -3.47 -27.58 -10.50
N VAL A 581 -2.32 -28.20 -10.78
CA VAL A 581 -2.23 -29.47 -11.53
C VAL A 581 -1.58 -30.55 -10.65
N GLY A 582 -2.22 -30.84 -9.52
CA GLY A 582 -1.78 -31.85 -8.57
C GLY A 582 -2.65 -31.85 -7.32
N THR A 583 -2.11 -32.46 -6.27
CA THR A 583 -2.55 -32.38 -4.87
C THR A 583 -1.25 -32.35 -4.03
N ASP A 584 -1.24 -31.77 -2.83
CA ASP A 584 -0.03 -31.57 -1.99
C ASP A 584 0.88 -30.46 -2.58
N ASN A 585 0.48 -29.18 -2.50
CA ASN A 585 1.19 -28.03 -3.10
C ASN A 585 1.22 -26.77 -2.22
N ASP A 586 2.42 -26.19 -2.09
CA ASP A 586 2.59 -24.82 -1.61
C ASP A 586 1.80 -23.85 -2.50
N LEU A 587 0.90 -23.06 -1.90
CA LEU A 587 0.22 -21.92 -2.52
C LEU A 587 1.07 -20.66 -2.36
N TYR A 588 1.06 -19.82 -3.38
CA TYR A 588 1.61 -18.48 -3.34
C TYR A 588 0.57 -17.49 -3.85
N VAL A 589 0.28 -16.47 -3.06
CA VAL A 589 -0.68 -15.40 -3.39
C VAL A 589 0.05 -14.07 -3.30
N SER A 590 0.02 -13.27 -4.37
CA SER A 590 0.91 -12.12 -4.54
C SER A 590 0.17 -10.86 -5.02
N SER A 591 0.68 -9.70 -4.58
CA SER A 591 0.21 -8.37 -4.99
C SER A 591 0.56 -8.04 -6.45
N GLY A 592 0.04 -6.91 -6.93
CA GLY A 592 0.62 -6.19 -8.07
C GLY A 592 2.05 -5.70 -7.83
N PHE A 593 2.60 -5.00 -8.83
CA PHE A 593 3.88 -4.30 -8.72
C PHE A 593 3.65 -2.86 -8.27
N PHE A 594 4.17 -2.50 -7.09
CA PHE A 594 4.07 -1.15 -6.54
C PHE A 594 5.47 -0.53 -6.34
N PRO A 595 5.60 0.81 -6.34
CA PRO A 595 6.81 1.49 -5.91
C PRO A 595 6.90 1.56 -4.37
N LEU A 596 8.11 1.54 -3.82
CA LEU A 596 8.35 1.77 -2.39
C LEU A 596 9.53 2.73 -2.21
N LYS A 597 9.23 4.01 -1.99
CA LYS A 597 10.23 5.08 -1.82
C LYS A 597 11.01 4.92 -0.51
N ALA A 598 12.21 5.49 -0.43
CA ALA A 598 13.04 5.44 0.78
C ALA A 598 12.34 6.16 1.96
N GLY A 599 11.89 5.40 2.96
CA GLY A 599 11.10 5.88 4.11
C GLY A 599 9.61 5.50 4.09
N GLN A 600 9.03 5.21 2.92
CA GLN A 600 7.62 4.81 2.74
C GLN A 600 7.34 3.45 3.41
N THR A 601 6.09 3.24 3.85
CA THR A 601 5.66 2.00 4.52
C THR A 601 4.33 1.49 3.97
N GLU A 602 4.37 0.42 3.19
CA GLU A 602 3.15 -0.25 2.70
C GLU A 602 2.64 -1.27 3.72
N ARG A 603 1.32 -1.35 3.93
CA ARG A 603 0.71 -2.37 4.79
C ARG A 603 -0.03 -3.45 4.00
N ILE A 604 0.03 -4.66 4.55
CA ILE A 604 -0.64 -5.86 4.03
C ILE A 604 -1.30 -6.60 5.19
N ALA A 605 -2.60 -6.85 5.08
CA ALA A 605 -3.37 -7.56 6.11
C ALA A 605 -4.15 -8.73 5.52
N MET A 606 -4.09 -9.86 6.23
CA MET A 606 -4.68 -11.13 5.78
C MET A 606 -5.48 -11.78 6.91
N ALA A 607 -6.69 -12.24 6.58
CA ALA A 607 -7.57 -13.03 7.42
C ALA A 607 -7.47 -14.52 7.04
N ILE A 608 -6.92 -15.34 7.94
CA ILE A 608 -6.87 -16.80 7.79
C ILE A 608 -8.06 -17.40 8.52
N SER A 609 -9.06 -17.88 7.79
CA SER A 609 -10.33 -18.44 8.30
C SER A 609 -10.36 -19.96 8.14
N LEU A 610 -10.83 -20.68 9.16
CA LEU A 610 -10.92 -22.15 9.17
C LEU A 610 -12.35 -22.58 9.57
N GLY A 611 -13.02 -23.48 8.83
CA GLY A 611 -14.43 -23.82 9.11
C GLY A 611 -15.05 -25.00 8.34
#